data_AF-A0A954VDB8-F1
#
_entry.id   AF-A0A954VDB8-F1
#
_cell.length_a   1.000
_cell.length_b   1.000
_cell.length_c   1.000
_cell.angle_alpha   90.00
_cell.angle_beta   90.00
_cell.angle_gamma   90.00
#
_symmetry.space_group_name_H-M   'P 1'
#
loop_
_entity.id
_entity.type
_entity.pdbx_description
1 polymer ?
#
loop_
_entity_poly.entity_id
_entity_poly.type
_entity_poly.pdbx_seq_one_letter_code
_entity_poly.pdbx_strand_id
1 'polypeptide(L)'
;MNVNKKPTSERVYRDLTADERTRLEVARAETEAKKDRLVAEGKLRKKAWAATRREVQRTVAALKAERERAGLSLADVESRSGLKRSALSRLENDPDANPTLLTLQRYAAPLKMTLATTLEPSR
;
A
#
# COMPACT_ATOMS: atom_id res chain seq x y z
N MET A 1 -36.42 -31.41 -0.16
CA MET A 1 -34.95 -31.35 -0.20
C MET A 1 -34.51 -31.64 -1.62
N ASN A 2 -33.91 -30.68 -2.34
CA ASN A 2 -33.28 -30.99 -3.62
C ASN A 2 -32.03 -30.12 -3.78
N VAL A 3 -30.87 -30.75 -3.66
CA VAL A 3 -29.57 -30.08 -3.63
C VAL A 3 -29.03 -30.06 -5.05
N ASN A 4 -29.26 -28.94 -5.75
CA ASN A 4 -28.74 -28.73 -7.09
C ASN A 4 -27.23 -28.42 -6.99
N LYS A 5 -26.39 -29.46 -7.06
CA LYS A 5 -24.93 -29.31 -7.11
C LYS A 5 -24.54 -28.75 -8.48
N LYS A 6 -24.10 -27.49 -8.52
CA LYS A 6 -23.52 -26.87 -9.73
C LYS A 6 -22.30 -27.70 -10.18
N PRO A 7 -22.16 -28.03 -11.47
CA PRO A 7 -21.00 -28.76 -11.97
C PRO A 7 -19.75 -27.89 -11.77
N THR A 8 -18.77 -28.42 -11.04
CA THR A 8 -17.44 -27.84 -10.90
C THR A 8 -16.74 -27.86 -12.25
N SER A 9 -16.27 -26.71 -12.72
CA SER A 9 -15.54 -26.57 -13.99
C SER A 9 -14.33 -27.52 -14.02
N GLU A 10 -14.29 -28.42 -14.99
CA GLU A 10 -13.17 -29.31 -15.23
C GLU A 10 -11.96 -28.50 -15.74
N ARG A 11 -10.79 -28.73 -15.15
CA ARG A 11 -9.58 -27.96 -15.45
C ARG A 11 -9.00 -28.48 -16.78
N VAL A 12 -9.29 -27.79 -17.87
CA VAL A 12 -8.77 -28.16 -19.20
C VAL A 12 -7.27 -27.89 -19.26
N TYR A 13 -6.47 -28.95 -19.30
CA TYR A 13 -5.06 -28.88 -19.69
C TYR A 13 -4.97 -29.07 -21.19
N ARG A 14 -4.47 -28.05 -21.90
CA ARG A 14 -4.17 -28.13 -23.32
C ARG A 14 -2.67 -28.01 -23.53
N ASP A 15 -2.11 -28.92 -24.31
CA ASP A 15 -0.73 -28.79 -24.77
C ASP A 15 -0.59 -27.59 -25.71
N LEU A 16 0.52 -26.87 -25.56
CA LEU A 16 0.88 -25.80 -26.47
C LEU A 16 1.22 -26.39 -27.84
N THR A 17 0.71 -25.78 -28.91
CA THR A 17 1.17 -26.10 -30.27
C THR A 17 2.62 -25.68 -30.45
N ALA A 18 3.27 -26.14 -31.52
CA ALA A 18 4.64 -25.73 -31.83
C ALA A 18 4.77 -24.20 -31.93
N ASP A 19 3.84 -23.54 -32.64
CA ASP A 19 3.83 -22.08 -32.80
C ASP A 19 3.63 -21.36 -31.46
N GLU A 20 2.77 -21.88 -30.58
CA GLU A 20 2.54 -21.29 -29.26
C GLU A 20 3.75 -21.46 -28.34
N ARG A 21 4.45 -22.60 -28.42
CA ARG A 21 5.73 -22.79 -27.71
C ARG A 21 6.77 -21.78 -28.18
N THR A 22 6.91 -21.60 -29.49
CA THR A 22 7.85 -20.60 -30.05
C THR A 22 7.50 -19.18 -29.60
N ARG A 23 6.22 -18.78 -29.64
CA ARG A 23 5.79 -17.46 -29.14
C ARG A 23 6.09 -17.28 -27.65
N LEU A 24 5.86 -18.33 -26.85
CA LEU A 24 6.14 -18.31 -25.43
C LEU A 24 7.65 -18.20 -25.15
N GLU A 25 8.48 -18.92 -25.90
CA GLU A 25 9.95 -18.84 -25.80
C GLU A 25 10.47 -17.45 -26.13
N VAL A 26 9.98 -16.84 -27.22
CA VAL A 26 10.33 -15.46 -27.59
C VAL A 26 9.91 -14.49 -26.48
N ALA A 27 8.66 -14.56 -26.00
CA ALA A 27 8.18 -13.69 -24.93
C ALA A 27 8.98 -13.85 -23.61
N ARG A 28 9.39 -15.09 -23.28
CA ARG A 28 10.26 -15.37 -22.13
C ARG A 28 11.64 -14.78 -22.31
N ALA A 29 12.26 -14.97 -23.47
CA ALA A 29 13.58 -14.41 -23.77
C ALA A 29 13.58 -12.88 -23.71
N GLU A 30 12.55 -12.23 -24.27
CA GLU A 30 12.37 -10.78 -24.19
C GLU A 30 12.20 -10.27 -22.75
N THR A 31 11.47 -11.03 -21.92
CA THR A 31 11.26 -10.69 -20.52
C THR A 31 12.54 -10.85 -19.72
N GLU A 32 13.25 -11.97 -19.90
CA GLU A 32 14.48 -12.26 -19.17
C GLU A 32 15.58 -11.24 -19.54
N ALA A 33 15.66 -10.84 -20.82
CA ALA A 33 16.59 -9.80 -21.27
C ALA A 33 16.37 -8.42 -20.60
N LYS A 34 15.14 -8.11 -20.20
CA LYS A 34 14.79 -6.82 -19.55
C LYS A 34 14.80 -6.89 -18.02
N LYS A 35 14.75 -8.10 -17.45
CA LYS A 35 14.54 -8.35 -16.03
C LYS A 35 15.57 -7.64 -15.15
N ASP A 36 16.86 -7.78 -15.46
CA ASP A 36 17.92 -7.21 -14.64
C ASP A 36 17.85 -5.69 -14.61
N ARG A 37 17.58 -5.06 -15.76
CA ARG A 37 17.37 -3.62 -15.86
C ARG A 37 16.16 -3.17 -15.03
N LEU A 38 15.02 -3.85 -15.17
CA LEU A 38 13.80 -3.52 -14.42
C LEU A 38 14.00 -3.68 -12.91
N VAL A 39 14.73 -4.72 -12.49
CA VAL A 39 15.09 -4.94 -11.08
C VAL A 39 16.02 -3.84 -10.58
N ALA A 40 17.01 -3.44 -11.37
CA ALA A 40 17.92 -2.34 -11.00
C ALA A 40 17.18 -1.01 -10.87
N GLU A 41 16.33 -0.66 -11.86
CA GLU A 41 15.47 0.53 -11.80
C GLU A 41 14.52 0.49 -10.60
N GLY A 42 13.92 -0.67 -10.32
CA GLY A 42 13.06 -0.89 -9.16
C GLY A 42 13.79 -0.67 -7.83
N LYS A 43 15.03 -1.16 -7.70
CA LYS A 43 15.87 -0.94 -6.51
C LYS A 43 16.18 0.55 -6.31
N LEU A 44 16.49 1.28 -7.39
CA LEU A 44 16.74 2.73 -7.33
C LEU A 44 15.49 3.50 -6.88
N ARG A 45 14.32 3.20 -7.46
CA ARG A 45 13.03 3.81 -7.06
C ARG A 45 12.67 3.49 -5.62
N LYS A 46 12.85 2.23 -5.19
CA LYS A 46 12.62 1.82 -3.80
C LYS A 46 13.52 2.58 -2.83
N LYS A 47 14.79 2.80 -3.19
CA LYS A 47 15.71 3.61 -2.39
C LYS A 47 15.25 5.08 -2.32
N ALA A 48 14.81 5.66 -3.44
CA ALA A 48 14.27 7.03 -3.47
C ALA A 48 13.03 7.17 -2.57
N TRP A 49 12.12 6.19 -2.60
CA TRP A 49 10.90 6.20 -1.78
C TRP A 49 11.13 5.93 -0.29
N ALA A 50 12.33 5.46 0.09
CA ALA A 50 12.66 5.26 1.49
C ALA A 50 12.65 6.58 2.29
N ALA A 51 12.98 7.71 1.66
CA ALA A 51 12.90 9.02 2.29
C ALA A 51 11.44 9.43 2.53
N THR A 52 10.59 9.31 1.51
CA THR A 52 9.15 9.57 1.61
C THR A 52 8.50 8.70 2.69
N ARG A 53 8.86 7.42 2.76
CA ARG A 53 8.37 6.50 3.79
C ARG A 53 8.72 6.97 5.20
N ARG A 54 9.94 7.46 5.42
CA ARG A 54 10.33 8.04 6.72
C ARG A 54 9.52 9.29 7.05
N GLU A 55 9.19 10.12 6.06
CA GLU A 55 8.34 11.30 6.26
C GLU A 55 6.91 10.91 6.67
N VAL A 56 6.35 9.89 6.01
CA VAL A 56 5.05 9.32 6.40
C VAL A 56 5.08 8.81 7.84
N GLN A 57 6.12 8.06 8.22
CA GLN A 57 6.29 7.58 9.60
C GLN A 57 6.42 8.73 10.62
N ARG A 58 7.18 9.79 10.29
CA ARG A 58 7.28 10.99 11.13
C ARG A 58 5.93 11.69 11.30
N THR A 59 5.17 11.82 10.21
CA THR A 59 3.85 12.45 10.24
C THR A 59 2.89 11.67 11.14
N VAL A 60 2.89 10.34 11.04
CA VAL A 60 2.06 9.49 11.89
C VAL A 60 2.49 9.54 13.36
N ALA A 61 3.81 9.56 13.63
CA ALA A 61 4.33 9.72 14.99
C ALA A 61 3.93 11.07 15.59
N ALA A 62 3.95 12.16 14.80
CA ALA A 62 3.50 13.47 15.24
C ALA A 62 2.00 13.49 15.56
N LEU A 63 1.16 12.86 14.72
CA LEU A 63 -0.28 12.73 14.99
C LEU A 63 -0.55 11.94 16.28
N LYS A 64 0.18 10.84 16.51
CA LYS A 64 0.10 10.05 17.74
C LYS A 64 0.47 10.87 18.97
N ALA A 65 1.61 11.55 18.91
CA ALA A 65 2.09 12.38 20.01
C ALA A 65 1.09 13.50 20.33
N GLU A 66 0.50 14.12 19.32
CA GLU A 66 -0.52 15.15 19.51
C GLU A 66 -1.82 14.58 20.09
N ARG A 67 -2.27 13.40 19.63
CA ARG A 67 -3.41 12.69 20.21
C ARG A 67 -3.20 12.43 21.70
N GLU A 68 -2.02 11.93 22.07
CA GLU A 68 -1.65 11.63 23.46
C GLU A 68 -1.55 12.91 24.30
N ARG A 69 -0.96 13.98 23.75
CA ARG A 69 -0.92 15.31 24.39
C ARG A 69 -2.31 15.88 24.65
N ALA A 70 -3.25 15.65 23.74
CA ALA A 70 -4.65 16.05 23.87
C ALA A 70 -5.47 15.11 24.79
N GLY A 71 -4.87 14.03 25.31
CA GLY A 71 -5.56 13.06 26.18
C GLY A 71 -6.63 12.25 25.45
N LEU A 72 -6.60 12.17 24.12
CA LEU A 72 -7.62 11.48 23.34
C LEU A 72 -7.30 10.00 23.18
N SER A 73 -8.31 9.15 23.40
CA SER A 73 -8.20 7.74 23.05
C SER A 73 -8.36 7.53 21.54
N LEU A 74 -8.01 6.35 21.04
CA LEU A 74 -8.30 5.97 19.66
C LEU A 74 -9.81 5.95 19.36
N ALA A 75 -10.65 5.66 20.37
CA ALA A 75 -12.11 5.67 20.21
C ALA A 75 -12.64 7.11 20.04
N ASP A 76 -12.05 8.08 20.75
CA ASP A 76 -12.41 9.50 20.58
C ASP A 76 -12.08 9.98 19.17
N VAL A 77 -10.92 9.60 18.64
CA VAL A 77 -10.52 9.93 17.27
C VAL A 77 -11.42 9.22 16.26
N GLU A 78 -11.77 7.95 16.45
CA GLU A 78 -12.70 7.21 15.59
C GLU A 78 -14.05 7.93 15.45
N SER A 79 -14.61 8.37 16.57
CA SER A 79 -15.92 9.06 16.61
C SER A 79 -15.97 10.36 15.80
N ARG A 80 -14.80 10.97 15.52
CA ARG A 80 -14.68 12.30 14.90
C ARG A 80 -14.01 12.29 13.53
N SER A 81 -13.24 11.24 13.20
CA SER A 81 -12.46 11.14 11.94
C SER A 81 -13.12 10.30 10.86
N GLY A 82 -14.10 9.46 11.22
CA GLY A 82 -14.63 8.42 10.33
C GLY A 82 -13.63 7.30 10.02
N LEU A 83 -12.51 7.22 10.76
CA LEU A 83 -11.55 6.13 10.69
C LEU A 83 -11.85 5.10 11.76
N LYS A 84 -11.86 3.82 11.41
CA LYS A 84 -12.05 2.75 12.40
C LYS A 84 -10.89 2.72 13.40
N ARG A 85 -11.16 2.38 14.66
CA ARG A 85 -10.11 2.21 15.70
C ARG A 85 -8.98 1.28 15.28
N SER A 86 -9.30 0.20 14.56
CA SER A 86 -8.30 -0.74 14.02
C SER A 86 -7.43 -0.13 12.92
N ALA A 87 -7.95 0.84 12.15
CA ALA A 87 -7.16 1.60 11.19
C ALA A 87 -6.20 2.55 11.90
N LEU A 88 -6.69 3.29 12.90
CA LEU A 88 -5.85 4.19 13.72
C LEU A 88 -4.74 3.43 14.45
N SER A 89 -5.09 2.31 15.09
CA SER A 89 -4.12 1.44 15.76
C SER A 89 -3.05 0.91 14.80
N ARG A 90 -3.43 0.51 13.58
CA ARG A 90 -2.44 0.11 12.56
C ARG A 90 -1.55 1.26 12.17
N LEU A 91 -2.09 2.46 11.91
CA LEU A 91 -1.27 3.63 11.58
C LEU A 91 -0.21 3.85 12.66
N GLU A 92 -0.59 3.84 13.94
CA GLU A 92 0.31 4.16 15.05
C GLU A 92 1.38 3.11 15.38
N ASN A 93 1.22 1.86 14.93
CA ASN A 93 2.05 0.74 15.40
C ASN A 93 2.68 -0.08 14.25
N ASP A 94 2.17 0.03 13.03
CA ASP A 94 2.69 -0.69 11.87
C ASP A 94 3.75 0.17 11.14
N PRO A 95 5.05 -0.20 11.18
CA PRO A 95 6.10 0.53 10.49
C PRO A 95 5.96 0.50 8.96
N ASP A 96 5.15 -0.41 8.43
CA ASP A 96 4.82 -0.55 7.01
C ASP A 96 3.51 0.14 6.63
N ALA A 97 2.87 0.85 7.56
CA ALA A 97 1.67 1.63 7.27
C ALA A 97 1.90 2.61 6.12
N ASN A 98 1.03 2.54 5.10
CA ASN A 98 1.06 3.40 3.92
C ASN A 98 -0.27 4.17 3.79
N PRO A 99 -0.54 5.14 4.68
CA PRO A 99 -1.73 5.97 4.59
C PRO A 99 -1.71 6.87 3.35
N THR A 100 -2.91 7.17 2.84
CA THR A 100 -3.09 8.28 1.90
C THR A 100 -3.00 9.62 2.64
N LEU A 101 -2.73 10.72 1.93
CA LEU A 101 -2.82 12.08 2.50
C LEU A 101 -4.20 12.35 3.12
N LEU A 102 -5.27 11.86 2.49
CA LEU A 102 -6.63 12.03 3.01
C LEU A 102 -6.85 11.27 4.31
N THR A 103 -6.23 10.09 4.46
CA THR A 103 -6.24 9.33 5.72
C THR A 103 -5.54 10.12 6.83
N LEU A 104 -4.37 10.71 6.54
CA LEU A 104 -3.64 11.55 7.49
C LEU A 104 -4.45 12.80 7.87
N GLN A 105 -5.07 13.47 6.91
CA GLN A 105 -5.92 14.64 7.15
C GLN A 105 -7.13 14.29 8.03
N ARG A 106 -7.77 13.13 7.82
CA ARG A 106 -8.88 12.67 8.66
C ARG A 106 -8.45 12.41 10.10
N TYR A 107 -7.24 11.90 10.31
CA TYR A 107 -6.68 11.74 11.65
C TYR A 107 -6.32 13.11 12.26
N ALA A 108 -5.78 14.05 11.49
CA ALA A 108 -5.47 15.40 11.98
C ALA A 108 -6.70 16.21 12.45
N ALA A 109 -7.86 16.01 11.79
CA ALA A 109 -9.04 16.83 12.03
C ALA A 109 -9.57 16.80 13.49
N PRO A 110 -9.77 15.64 14.16
CA PRO A 110 -10.14 15.59 15.58
C PRO A 110 -9.13 16.25 16.53
N LEU A 111 -7.87 16.35 16.10
CA LEU A 111 -6.78 16.98 16.86
C LEU A 111 -6.70 18.49 16.64
N LYS A 112 -7.59 19.06 15.81
CA LYS A 112 -7.55 20.46 15.36
C LYS A 112 -6.23 20.82 14.68
N MET A 113 -5.64 19.84 13.98
CA MET A 113 -4.41 20.01 13.21
C MET A 113 -4.70 20.05 11.71
N THR A 114 -3.82 20.74 10.98
CA THR A 114 -3.87 20.83 9.52
C THR A 114 -2.68 20.08 8.93
N LEU A 115 -2.93 19.17 7.99
CA LEU A 115 -1.85 18.57 7.20
C LEU A 115 -1.39 19.58 6.14
N ALA A 116 -0.11 19.96 6.20
CA ALA A 116 0.54 20.77 5.17
C ALA A 116 1.51 19.89 4.36
N THR A 117 1.59 20.15 3.06
CA THR A 117 2.53 19.47 2.15
C THR A 117 3.42 20.49 1.46
N THR A 118 4.71 20.20 1.38
CA THR A 118 5.69 20.98 0.62
C THR A 118 6.29 20.11 -0.50
N LEU A 119 6.78 20.75 -1.55
CA LEU A 119 7.53 20.10 -2.62
C LEU A 119 8.95 20.65 -2.63
N GLU A 120 9.92 19.75 -2.70
CA GLU A 120 11.34 20.08 -2.76
C GLU A 120 11.98 19.43 -4.00
N PRO A 121 13.01 20.05 -4.59
CA PRO A 121 13.75 19.43 -5.68
C PRO A 121 14.34 18.08 -5.27
N SER A 122 14.17 17.06 -6.12
CA SER A 122 14.88 15.80 -5.95
C SER A 122 16.37 16.04 -6.19
N ARG A 123 17.21 15.80 -5.18
CA ARG A 123 18.67 15.74 -5.34
C ARG A 123 19.09 14.48 -6.10
#